data_AF-A0A2R6WTV0-F1
#
_entry.id   AF-A0A2R6WTV0-F1
#
_cell.length_a   1.000
_cell.length_b   1.000
_cell.length_c   1.000
_cell.angle_alpha   90.00
_cell.angle_beta   90.00
_cell.angle_gamma   90.00
#
_symmetry.space_group_name_H-M   'P 1'
#
loop_
_entity.id
_entity.type
_entity.pdbx_description
1 polymer ?
#
loop_
_entity_poly.entity_id
_entity_poly.type
_entity_poly.pdbx_seq_one_letter_code
_entity_poly.pdbx_strand_id
1 'polypeptide(L)'
;MKSELVKVYVSLSHLSSVSAMAAVASFVSPSAIAPLRRSCAIASRRFFCSPSSASRASRTQFRGLTRTAEQRSLKSAEVAASVVAASRSQAFYWAIPARKMSEVAASAVGQSTGGPDSSEHLKSPVVSVDWLHQHLKDPNVKVLDASWYMPGDQRNPLKEYQECHIPSALFFDVDGVVDPISELPHMLPTEAAFAAAASALGLSNEDNLIVYDGKGLFSAARVWWMFRAFGHENVWVLDGGFPKWRAKNYPVESTVSPDVLQKIESASGSVKKIYTQEKVEPSTFKAELQPHLVWSRDQVLNNIGDKKFQLVDARSKGRFDGTAPEPRKGIRGGHIPGSTCVPFPEVLSSEGTLLDASELAGKFRGSGVSLDSPIVASCGTGVTACILALALHRLGKKDVAVYDGSWTEWGMDPNTPVATNIPANH
;
A
#
# COMPACT_ATOMS: atom_id res chain seq x y z
N MET A 1 -44.99 -50.56 -3.45
CA MET A 1 -46.25 -50.44 -4.24
C MET A 1 -46.12 -49.15 -5.04
N LYS A 2 -46.03 -49.26 -6.38
CA LYS A 2 -47.03 -48.78 -7.37
C LYS A 2 -47.32 -47.27 -7.24
N SER A 3 -47.20 -46.43 -8.29
CA SER A 3 -47.21 -46.72 -9.74
C SER A 3 -46.57 -45.62 -10.61
N GLU A 4 -45.91 -46.09 -11.68
CA GLU A 4 -45.78 -45.50 -13.05
C GLU A 4 -45.05 -44.15 -13.23
N LEU A 5 -43.93 -44.05 -13.97
CA LEU A 5 -43.63 -44.37 -15.39
C LEU A 5 -44.31 -43.44 -16.43
N VAL A 6 -43.58 -42.38 -16.80
CA VAL A 6 -43.54 -41.86 -18.18
C VAL A 6 -42.08 -41.79 -18.62
N LYS A 7 -41.82 -41.99 -19.91
CA LYS A 7 -40.53 -42.41 -20.48
C LYS A 7 -40.28 -41.71 -21.81
N VAL A 8 -39.00 -41.57 -22.20
CA VAL A 8 -38.50 -41.19 -23.55
C VAL A 8 -38.64 -39.68 -23.89
N TYR A 9 -37.56 -38.88 -23.95
CA TYR A 9 -36.47 -38.77 -24.96
C TYR A 9 -36.89 -38.18 -26.33
N VAL A 10 -36.29 -37.06 -26.74
CA VAL A 10 -35.25 -36.98 -27.81
C VAL A 10 -34.91 -35.50 -28.07
N SER A 11 -33.62 -35.21 -28.22
CA SER A 11 -33.06 -33.93 -28.68
C SER A 11 -33.16 -33.82 -30.21
N LEU A 12 -33.45 -32.62 -30.74
CA LEU A 12 -33.04 -32.26 -32.09
C LEU A 12 -32.62 -30.79 -32.17
N SER A 13 -31.67 -30.54 -33.05
CA SER A 13 -30.83 -29.35 -33.09
C SER A 13 -31.08 -28.48 -34.34
N HIS A 14 -30.40 -27.33 -34.36
CA HIS A 14 -29.91 -26.59 -35.54
C HIS A 14 -30.75 -25.45 -36.16
N LEU A 15 -29.99 -24.36 -36.44
CA LEU A 15 -30.19 -23.31 -37.47
C LEU A 15 -31.37 -22.32 -37.22
N SER A 16 -31.31 -21.04 -37.58
CA SER A 16 -30.25 -20.27 -38.26
C SER A 16 -30.40 -18.75 -38.01
N SER A 17 -29.34 -18.00 -38.34
CA SER A 17 -29.24 -16.54 -38.47
C SER A 17 -30.40 -15.83 -39.21
N VAL A 18 -30.63 -14.52 -38.91
CA VAL A 18 -30.47 -13.35 -39.84
C VAL A 18 -31.15 -12.06 -39.33
N SER A 19 -30.40 -10.95 -39.41
CA SER A 19 -30.79 -9.52 -39.56
C SER A 19 -31.67 -8.75 -38.56
N ALA A 20 -31.03 -7.68 -38.06
CA ALA A 20 -31.52 -6.34 -37.68
C ALA A 20 -32.93 -5.87 -38.07
N MET A 21 -33.52 -5.06 -37.18
CA MET A 21 -34.07 -3.73 -37.55
C MET A 21 -34.09 -2.75 -36.36
N ALA A 22 -34.12 -1.45 -36.65
CA ALA A 22 -34.13 -0.37 -35.65
C ALA A 22 -35.43 0.44 -35.67
N ALA A 23 -35.86 0.91 -34.49
CA ALA A 23 -36.81 2.01 -34.26
C ALA A 23 -36.50 2.55 -32.85
N VAL A 24 -36.10 3.81 -32.63
CA VAL A 24 -36.81 5.07 -32.91
C VAL A 24 -38.18 5.13 -32.22
N ALA A 25 -38.19 5.65 -31.00
CA ALA A 25 -39.37 6.23 -30.36
C ALA A 25 -38.94 7.56 -29.70
N SER A 26 -39.74 8.60 -29.89
CA SER A 26 -39.38 9.99 -29.61
C SER A 26 -40.47 10.69 -28.80
N PHE A 27 -40.05 11.51 -27.84
CA PHE A 27 -40.81 12.56 -27.13
C PHE A 27 -42.11 12.18 -26.38
N VAL A 28 -42.23 12.68 -25.14
CA VAL A 28 -43.13 13.79 -24.77
C VAL A 28 -42.83 14.23 -23.33
N SER A 29 -42.64 15.54 -23.12
CA SER A 29 -42.68 16.19 -21.81
C SER A 29 -43.97 17.01 -21.68
N PRO A 30 -44.48 17.24 -20.46
CA PRO A 30 -45.29 18.42 -20.16
C PRO A 30 -44.61 19.36 -19.15
N SER A 31 -44.86 20.66 -19.31
CA SER A 31 -44.20 21.74 -18.57
C SER A 31 -44.88 22.14 -17.26
N ALA A 32 -44.06 22.74 -16.40
CA ALA A 32 -44.34 23.65 -15.28
C ALA A 32 -45.78 24.18 -15.06
N ILE A 33 -46.22 24.12 -13.79
CA ILE A 33 -47.13 25.10 -13.17
C ILE A 33 -46.63 25.43 -11.76
N ALA A 34 -46.42 26.72 -11.49
CA ALA A 34 -46.46 27.31 -10.13
C ALA A 34 -47.72 28.19 -10.05
N PRO A 35 -48.25 28.52 -8.86
CA PRO A 35 -47.91 29.83 -8.30
C PRO A 35 -48.06 30.00 -6.75
N LEU A 36 -47.89 31.27 -6.34
CA LEU A 36 -48.42 31.97 -5.15
C LEU A 36 -47.61 32.00 -3.83
N ARG A 37 -47.11 33.22 -3.57
CA ARG A 37 -46.69 33.74 -2.27
C ARG A 37 -47.90 33.87 -1.32
N ARG A 38 -47.67 33.70 -0.01
CA ARG A 38 -48.30 34.53 1.03
C ARG A 38 -47.28 34.86 2.13
N SER A 39 -47.14 36.15 2.42
CA SER A 39 -46.46 36.63 3.62
C SER A 39 -47.39 36.52 4.82
N CYS A 40 -46.86 36.25 6.01
CA CYS A 40 -47.51 36.65 7.25
C CYS A 40 -46.42 36.98 8.29
N ALA A 41 -46.51 38.17 8.89
CA ALA A 41 -45.65 38.58 9.98
C ALA A 41 -46.48 38.65 11.26
N ILE A 42 -46.03 38.00 12.33
CA ILE A 42 -46.54 38.21 13.69
C ILE A 42 -45.34 38.30 14.63
N ALA A 43 -45.23 39.43 15.32
CA ALA A 43 -44.28 39.63 16.42
C ALA A 43 -44.97 39.32 17.75
N SER A 44 -44.23 38.78 18.75
CA SER A 44 -44.57 38.93 20.17
C SER A 44 -43.43 38.61 21.15
N ARG A 45 -42.93 39.68 21.78
CA ARG A 45 -42.57 39.83 23.21
C ARG A 45 -41.67 38.78 23.92
N ARG A 46 -40.44 39.23 24.18
CA ARG A 46 -39.66 39.21 25.45
C ARG A 46 -40.22 38.40 26.64
N PHE A 47 -39.32 37.64 27.27
CA PHE A 47 -39.20 37.58 28.74
C PHE A 47 -37.73 37.61 29.19
N PHE A 48 -37.49 38.08 30.41
CA PHE A 48 -36.19 38.32 31.05
C PHE A 48 -35.68 37.09 31.83
N CYS A 49 -34.36 36.89 31.87
CA CYS A 49 -33.65 36.55 33.12
C CYS A 49 -32.14 36.79 33.01
N SER A 50 -31.55 37.39 34.06
CA SER A 50 -30.09 37.51 34.25
C SER A 50 -29.53 36.23 34.91
N PRO A 51 -28.19 36.08 35.03
CA PRO A 51 -27.61 36.48 36.33
C PRO A 51 -26.23 37.15 36.29
N SER A 52 -26.03 38.05 37.25
CA SER A 52 -24.76 38.49 37.85
C SER A 52 -24.21 37.41 38.82
N SER A 53 -22.96 37.37 39.31
CA SER A 53 -21.68 38.06 39.07
C SER A 53 -20.63 37.51 40.05
N ALA A 54 -19.31 37.63 39.76
CA ALA A 54 -18.19 37.39 40.70
C ALA A 54 -18.04 35.90 41.15
N SER A 55 -16.94 35.38 41.71
CA SER A 55 -15.54 35.81 41.94
C SER A 55 -14.65 34.52 42.01
N ARG A 56 -13.33 34.47 42.22
CA ARG A 56 -12.25 35.45 42.52
C ARG A 56 -10.90 34.80 42.13
N ALA A 57 -9.81 35.57 42.01
CA ALA A 57 -8.46 34.99 41.92
C ALA A 57 -7.91 34.63 43.32
N SER A 58 -7.14 33.55 43.43
CA SER A 58 -6.19 33.32 44.53
C SER A 58 -4.91 32.68 43.99
N ARG A 59 -3.80 32.83 44.74
CA ARG A 59 -2.43 32.66 44.23
C ARG A 59 -1.58 31.95 45.28
N THR A 60 -0.72 31.04 44.83
CA THR A 60 0.56 30.64 45.45
C THR A 60 0.59 29.75 46.71
N GLN A 61 1.70 28.99 46.74
CA GLN A 61 2.44 28.41 47.88
C GLN A 61 1.92 27.15 48.57
N PHE A 62 2.67 26.07 48.39
CA PHE A 62 3.34 25.40 49.52
C PHE A 62 4.80 25.03 49.14
N ARG A 63 5.76 25.37 50.01
CA ARG A 63 7.09 24.72 50.11
C ARG A 63 6.86 23.38 50.85
N GLY A 64 7.61 22.29 50.72
CA GLY A 64 9.02 22.07 50.41
C GLY A 64 9.60 21.11 51.50
N LEU A 65 10.80 20.54 51.30
CA LEU A 65 11.52 19.63 52.24
C LEU A 65 10.87 18.22 52.39
N THR A 66 11.57 17.10 52.65
CA THR A 66 13.01 16.74 52.62
C THR A 66 13.18 15.21 52.54
N ARG A 67 14.36 14.76 52.07
CA ARG A 67 15.09 13.52 52.43
C ARG A 67 14.32 12.37 53.12
N THR A 68 14.52 11.17 52.58
CA THR A 68 15.35 10.14 53.25
C THR A 68 15.98 9.19 52.23
N ALA A 69 17.16 8.67 52.57
CA ALA A 69 17.84 7.62 51.81
C ALA A 69 18.47 6.63 52.81
N GLU A 70 18.18 5.34 52.66
CA GLU A 70 18.94 4.23 53.27
C GLU A 70 18.82 3.01 52.32
N GLN A 71 19.96 2.48 51.82
CA GLN A 71 20.59 1.21 52.25
C GLN A 71 19.93 -0.07 51.65
N ARG A 72 20.63 -1.13 51.23
CA ARG A 72 22.09 -1.44 51.22
C ARG A 72 22.40 -2.65 50.31
N SER A 73 23.68 -2.78 49.91
CA SER A 73 24.44 -4.05 49.68
C SER A 73 23.91 -5.06 48.63
N LEU A 74 24.56 -5.21 47.46
CA LEU A 74 25.80 -5.97 47.20
C LEU A 74 25.78 -7.48 47.55
N LYS A 75 25.98 -8.32 46.52
CA LYS A 75 26.89 -9.49 46.54
C LYS A 75 27.36 -9.85 45.11
N SER A 76 28.51 -10.52 45.02
CA SER A 76 29.44 -10.43 43.89
C SER A 76 29.42 -11.61 42.91
N ALA A 77 30.21 -11.51 41.84
CA ALA A 77 30.40 -12.48 40.77
C ALA A 77 31.53 -13.52 41.03
N GLU A 78 31.72 -14.38 40.03
CA GLU A 78 32.88 -15.26 39.71
C GLU A 78 33.14 -16.55 40.52
N VAL A 79 33.21 -17.68 39.79
CA VAL A 79 34.30 -18.69 39.83
C VAL A 79 34.49 -19.24 38.40
N ALA A 80 35.73 -19.58 38.00
CA ALA A 80 36.08 -20.11 36.68
C ALA A 80 37.03 -21.32 36.72
N ALA A 81 36.99 -22.15 35.65
CA ALA A 81 37.98 -23.19 35.25
C ALA A 81 38.18 -24.38 36.24
N SER A 82 38.72 -25.56 35.89
CA SER A 82 39.22 -26.19 34.64
C SER A 82 39.27 -27.73 34.83
N VAL A 83 39.50 -28.53 33.77
CA VAL A 83 40.37 -29.75 33.75
C VAL A 83 40.32 -30.46 32.38
N VAL A 84 41.46 -31.01 31.96
CA VAL A 84 41.70 -31.72 30.68
C VAL A 84 41.88 -33.22 30.92
N ALA A 85 41.40 -34.06 29.99
CA ALA A 85 41.93 -35.42 29.76
C ALA A 85 41.80 -35.81 28.28
N ALA A 86 42.74 -36.61 27.76
CA ALA A 86 42.92 -36.85 26.33
C ALA A 86 42.66 -38.30 25.91
N SER A 87 42.41 -38.53 24.62
CA SER A 87 42.78 -39.78 23.94
C SER A 87 43.12 -39.54 22.46
N ARG A 88 43.98 -40.39 21.90
CA ARG A 88 44.59 -40.28 20.56
C ARG A 88 44.04 -41.35 19.62
N SER A 89 44.13 -41.09 18.30
CA SER A 89 44.53 -41.99 17.19
C SER A 89 43.68 -41.72 15.93
N GLN A 90 44.15 -41.87 14.69
CA GLN A 90 45.50 -41.97 14.11
C GLN A 90 45.35 -41.56 12.63
N ALA A 91 46.31 -40.86 12.03
CA ALA A 91 46.26 -40.52 10.60
C ALA A 91 47.01 -41.58 9.78
N PHE A 92 46.36 -42.13 8.74
CA PHE A 92 47.03 -42.93 7.73
C PHE A 92 47.40 -42.06 6.53
N TYR A 93 48.71 -41.82 6.35
CA TYR A 93 49.27 -41.33 5.09
C TYR A 93 49.70 -42.53 4.24
N TRP A 94 49.30 -42.53 2.97
CA TRP A 94 50.04 -43.21 1.90
C TRP A 94 50.39 -42.17 0.84
N ALA A 95 51.65 -42.17 0.40
CA ALA A 95 52.21 -41.26 -0.60
C ALA A 95 52.68 -42.04 -1.83
N ILE A 96 53.31 -41.32 -2.79
CA ILE A 96 54.09 -41.81 -3.97
C ILE A 96 53.24 -41.97 -5.26
N PRO A 97 53.65 -41.43 -6.43
CA PRO A 97 54.48 -40.23 -6.67
C PRO A 97 54.00 -39.35 -7.86
N ALA A 98 54.58 -38.16 -8.02
CA ALA A 98 54.46 -37.37 -9.25
C ALA A 98 55.60 -37.68 -10.25
N ARG A 99 55.31 -37.70 -11.56
CA ARG A 99 56.32 -37.62 -12.64
C ARG A 99 55.83 -36.73 -13.80
N LYS A 100 56.78 -36.31 -14.65
CA LYS A 100 56.83 -35.01 -15.36
C LYS A 100 56.39 -35.05 -16.84
N MET A 101 55.85 -33.90 -17.30
CA MET A 101 55.91 -33.31 -18.66
C MET A 101 55.15 -34.09 -19.76
N SER A 102 54.65 -33.48 -20.86
CA SER A 102 54.95 -32.18 -21.51
C SER A 102 53.71 -31.52 -22.17
N GLU A 103 53.91 -30.33 -22.76
CA GLU A 103 52.92 -29.52 -23.51
C GLU A 103 52.36 -30.19 -24.79
N VAL A 104 51.16 -29.81 -25.23
CA VAL A 104 50.84 -29.16 -26.53
C VAL A 104 49.47 -28.45 -26.40
N ALA A 105 49.29 -27.31 -27.09
CA ALA A 105 48.10 -26.45 -27.03
C ALA A 105 46.91 -26.93 -27.89
N ALA A 106 45.68 -26.48 -27.56
CA ALA A 106 44.87 -25.64 -28.46
C ALA A 106 43.49 -25.25 -27.90
N SER A 107 43.15 -23.98 -28.09
CA SER A 107 41.83 -23.34 -28.07
C SER A 107 40.57 -24.23 -27.99
N ALA A 108 39.82 -24.06 -26.89
CA ALA A 108 38.37 -24.20 -26.87
C ALA A 108 37.78 -23.12 -25.96
N VAL A 109 37.64 -21.89 -26.49
CA VAL A 109 36.92 -20.81 -25.81
C VAL A 109 35.42 -21.12 -25.86
N GLY A 110 34.95 -21.92 -24.91
CA GLY A 110 33.53 -22.00 -24.59
C GLY A 110 33.10 -20.68 -23.96
N GLN A 111 32.49 -19.78 -24.74
CA GLN A 111 31.81 -18.62 -24.19
C GLN A 111 30.62 -19.10 -23.35
N SER A 112 30.77 -19.10 -22.03
CA SER A 112 29.61 -19.17 -21.14
C SER A 112 28.82 -17.87 -21.29
N THR A 113 27.69 -17.92 -21.97
CA THR A 113 26.71 -16.83 -21.96
C THR A 113 26.08 -16.76 -20.56
N GLY A 114 26.76 -16.08 -19.64
CA GLY A 114 26.16 -15.71 -18.36
C GLY A 114 24.94 -14.84 -18.64
N GLY A 115 23.78 -15.25 -18.09
CA GLY A 115 22.60 -14.39 -18.06
C GLY A 115 22.85 -13.13 -17.23
N PRO A 116 21.97 -12.12 -17.32
CA PRO A 116 22.10 -10.91 -16.51
C PRO A 116 22.19 -11.26 -15.03
N ASP A 117 23.15 -10.64 -14.36
CA ASP A 117 23.47 -10.84 -12.94
C ASP A 117 22.22 -10.65 -12.07
N SER A 118 21.90 -11.66 -11.25
CA SER A 118 20.71 -11.66 -10.39
C SER A 118 20.70 -10.53 -9.36
N SER A 119 21.84 -9.87 -9.12
CA SER A 119 21.96 -8.70 -8.24
C SER A 119 21.51 -7.37 -8.86
N GLU A 120 21.43 -7.24 -10.20
CA GLU A 120 20.96 -6.02 -10.87
C GLU A 120 19.46 -5.82 -10.65
N HIS A 121 18.67 -6.90 -10.76
CA HIS A 121 17.21 -6.84 -10.62
C HIS A 121 16.74 -6.36 -9.25
N LEU A 122 17.49 -6.65 -8.18
CA LEU A 122 17.16 -6.25 -6.81
C LEU A 122 17.37 -4.75 -6.54
N LYS A 123 18.03 -4.01 -7.44
CA LYS A 123 18.14 -2.53 -7.36
C LYS A 123 16.85 -1.82 -7.76
N SER A 124 16.03 -2.49 -8.58
CA SER A 124 14.70 -2.03 -9.00
C SER A 124 13.69 -2.24 -7.86
N PRO A 125 12.71 -1.34 -7.66
CA PRO A 125 11.60 -1.57 -6.73
C PRO A 125 10.52 -2.51 -7.29
N VAL A 126 10.69 -2.97 -8.54
CA VAL A 126 9.78 -3.91 -9.23
C VAL A 126 10.51 -5.12 -9.80
N VAL A 127 9.86 -6.28 -9.78
CA VAL A 127 10.30 -7.53 -10.45
C VAL A 127 9.36 -7.88 -11.60
N SER A 128 9.85 -8.56 -12.64
CA SER A 128 9.00 -8.97 -13.76
C SER A 128 8.15 -10.21 -13.44
N VAL A 129 7.02 -10.38 -14.14
CA VAL A 129 6.22 -11.61 -14.07
C VAL A 129 7.02 -12.86 -14.46
N ASP A 130 7.97 -12.71 -15.39
CA ASP A 130 8.85 -13.79 -15.86
C ASP A 130 9.84 -14.20 -14.75
N TRP A 131 10.34 -13.24 -13.97
CA TRP A 131 11.17 -13.50 -12.79
C TRP A 131 10.35 -14.23 -11.72
N LEU A 132 9.17 -13.71 -11.35
CA LEU A 132 8.35 -14.36 -10.31
C LEU A 132 7.99 -15.80 -10.69
N HIS A 133 7.62 -16.05 -11.94
CA HIS A 133 7.30 -17.39 -12.44
C HIS A 133 8.47 -18.40 -12.28
N GLN A 134 9.72 -17.93 -12.40
CA GLN A 134 10.91 -18.76 -12.18
C GLN A 134 11.18 -19.04 -10.69
N HIS A 135 10.81 -18.12 -9.80
CA HIS A 135 11.14 -18.15 -8.36
C HIS A 135 9.95 -18.51 -7.45
N LEU A 136 8.77 -18.88 -8.01
CA LEU A 136 7.57 -19.30 -7.24
C LEU A 136 7.80 -20.46 -6.26
N LYS A 137 8.88 -21.25 -6.43
CA LYS A 137 9.21 -22.40 -5.58
C LYS A 137 10.23 -22.07 -4.50
N ASP A 138 10.75 -20.85 -4.47
CA ASP A 138 11.76 -20.45 -3.51
C ASP A 138 11.11 -20.22 -2.14
N PRO A 139 11.57 -20.88 -1.07
CA PRO A 139 10.85 -20.90 0.21
C PRO A 139 10.73 -19.52 0.86
N ASN A 140 11.66 -18.61 0.54
CA ASN A 140 11.72 -17.26 1.07
C ASN A 140 10.93 -16.24 0.21
N VAL A 141 10.39 -16.63 -0.95
CA VAL A 141 9.55 -15.74 -1.76
C VAL A 141 8.10 -15.88 -1.29
N LYS A 142 7.49 -14.78 -0.83
CA LYS A 142 6.06 -14.72 -0.49
C LYS A 142 5.36 -13.78 -1.47
N VAL A 143 4.30 -14.25 -2.09
CA VAL A 143 3.49 -13.44 -3.00
C VAL A 143 2.30 -12.87 -2.24
N LEU A 144 2.06 -11.56 -2.37
CA LEU A 144 0.94 -10.87 -1.73
C LEU A 144 0.00 -10.32 -2.80
N ASP A 145 -1.26 -10.76 -2.79
CA ASP A 145 -2.35 -10.11 -3.51
C ASP A 145 -2.86 -8.94 -2.67
N ALA A 146 -2.46 -7.72 -3.03
CA ALA A 146 -2.87 -6.48 -2.40
C ALA A 146 -4.00 -5.80 -3.17
N SER A 147 -4.87 -6.56 -3.85
CA SER A 147 -5.98 -6.00 -4.62
C SER A 147 -6.92 -5.16 -3.77
N TRP A 148 -7.08 -3.91 -4.17
CA TRP A 148 -8.06 -2.99 -3.61
C TRP A 148 -8.63 -2.12 -4.73
N TYR A 149 -9.92 -1.83 -4.67
CA TYR A 149 -10.65 -1.15 -5.73
C TYR A 149 -11.46 0.02 -5.16
N MET A 150 -11.65 1.06 -5.98
CA MET A 150 -12.50 2.18 -5.61
C MET A 150 -13.95 1.70 -5.48
N PRO A 151 -14.78 2.27 -4.59
CA PRO A 151 -16.18 1.88 -4.43
C PRO A 151 -17.02 1.94 -5.71
N GLY A 152 -16.62 2.76 -6.69
CA GLY A 152 -17.27 2.86 -8.00
C GLY A 152 -16.91 1.75 -9.00
N ASP A 153 -15.85 0.97 -8.75
CA ASP A 153 -15.43 -0.14 -9.64
C ASP A 153 -16.38 -1.36 -9.55
N GLN A 154 -17.18 -1.47 -8.48
CA GLN A 154 -18.11 -2.59 -8.21
C GLN A 154 -17.45 -3.99 -8.16
N ARG A 155 -16.13 -4.03 -7.93
CA ARG A 155 -15.31 -5.26 -7.80
C ARG A 155 -15.13 -5.63 -6.33
N ASN A 156 -15.05 -6.94 -6.02
CA ASN A 156 -14.76 -7.44 -4.69
C ASN A 156 -13.39 -8.14 -4.72
N PRO A 157 -12.33 -7.58 -4.11
CA PRO A 157 -10.97 -8.09 -4.27
C PRO A 157 -10.76 -9.46 -3.62
N LEU A 158 -11.29 -9.69 -2.42
CA LEU A 158 -11.17 -10.99 -1.74
C LEU A 158 -11.89 -12.10 -2.54
N LYS A 159 -13.05 -11.80 -3.12
CA LYS A 159 -13.77 -12.74 -3.98
C LYS A 159 -13.00 -13.04 -5.27
N GLU A 160 -12.46 -12.02 -5.94
CA GLU A 160 -11.66 -12.21 -7.15
C GLU A 160 -10.39 -13.03 -6.87
N TYR A 161 -9.70 -12.76 -5.75
CA TYR A 161 -8.60 -13.59 -5.27
C TYR A 161 -9.04 -15.05 -5.06
N GLN A 162 -10.17 -15.29 -4.38
CA GLN A 162 -10.71 -16.65 -4.19
C GLN A 162 -11.02 -17.38 -5.51
N GLU A 163 -11.49 -16.65 -6.53
CA GLU A 163 -11.78 -17.20 -7.85
C GLU A 163 -10.51 -17.44 -8.70
N CYS A 164 -9.50 -16.57 -8.63
CA CYS A 164 -8.26 -16.68 -9.39
C CYS A 164 -7.12 -15.81 -8.83
N HIS A 165 -6.02 -16.43 -8.37
CA HIS A 165 -4.83 -15.75 -7.85
C HIS A 165 -3.52 -16.39 -8.36
N ILE A 166 -2.38 -15.73 -8.12
CA ILE A 166 -1.04 -16.31 -8.36
C ILE A 166 -0.82 -17.46 -7.37
N PRO A 167 -0.21 -18.60 -7.78
CA PRO A 167 -0.06 -19.75 -6.91
C PRO A 167 0.64 -19.44 -5.59
N SER A 168 0.14 -19.97 -4.48
CA SER A 168 0.61 -19.74 -3.12
C SER A 168 0.63 -18.27 -2.65
N ALA A 169 -0.05 -17.36 -3.36
CA ALA A 169 -0.21 -15.98 -2.92
C ALA A 169 -1.13 -15.89 -1.68
N LEU A 170 -0.85 -14.93 -0.82
CA LEU A 170 -1.68 -14.58 0.35
C LEU A 170 -2.39 -13.27 0.07
N PHE A 171 -3.66 -13.15 0.43
CA PHE A 171 -4.39 -11.88 0.29
C PHE A 171 -4.01 -10.90 1.41
N PHE A 172 -3.53 -9.72 1.05
CA PHE A 172 -3.27 -8.62 1.96
C PHE A 172 -4.44 -7.63 1.92
N ASP A 173 -5.25 -7.64 2.97
CA ASP A 173 -6.43 -6.78 3.09
C ASP A 173 -6.04 -5.32 3.38
N VAL A 174 -6.01 -4.50 2.33
CA VAL A 174 -5.64 -3.07 2.40
C VAL A 174 -6.62 -2.24 3.24
N ASP A 175 -7.87 -2.68 3.42
CA ASP A 175 -8.85 -2.02 4.30
C ASP A 175 -8.85 -2.60 5.72
N GLY A 176 -8.35 -3.83 5.89
CA GLY A 176 -8.19 -4.48 7.19
C GLY A 176 -6.89 -4.15 7.92
N VAL A 177 -5.83 -3.76 7.21
CA VAL A 177 -4.52 -3.40 7.78
C VAL A 177 -4.31 -1.88 7.81
N VAL A 178 -5.19 -1.20 8.55
CA VAL A 178 -5.29 0.27 8.68
C VAL A 178 -5.46 0.69 10.14
N ASP A 179 -5.33 1.98 10.46
CA ASP A 179 -5.83 2.51 11.73
C ASP A 179 -7.37 2.52 11.75
N PRO A 180 -8.04 1.76 12.64
CA PRO A 180 -9.50 1.67 12.70
C PRO A 180 -10.16 2.74 13.58
N ILE A 181 -9.37 3.58 14.26
CA ILE A 181 -9.87 4.72 15.05
C ILE A 181 -10.00 5.96 14.14
N SER A 182 -9.15 6.08 13.13
CA SER A 182 -9.17 7.21 12.21
C SER A 182 -10.46 7.27 11.37
N GLU A 183 -11.05 8.47 11.28
CA GLU A 183 -12.11 8.77 10.30
C GLU A 183 -11.55 8.87 8.86
N LEU A 184 -10.21 8.90 8.73
CA LEU A 184 -9.52 8.97 7.45
C LEU A 184 -9.27 7.58 6.85
N PRO A 185 -9.41 7.43 5.53
CA PRO A 185 -9.27 6.16 4.83
C PRO A 185 -7.81 5.69 4.74
N HIS A 186 -7.59 4.39 4.90
CA HIS A 186 -6.31 3.69 4.69
C HIS A 186 -5.11 4.19 5.50
N MET A 187 -5.30 4.98 6.55
CA MET A 187 -4.21 5.47 7.41
C MET A 187 -3.36 4.31 7.94
N LEU A 188 -2.05 4.53 8.04
CA LEU A 188 -1.13 3.54 8.62
C LEU A 188 -1.59 3.11 10.03
N PRO A 189 -1.65 1.80 10.32
CA PRO A 189 -1.85 1.31 11.67
C PRO A 189 -0.62 1.58 12.55
N THR A 190 -0.73 1.36 13.86
CA THR A 190 0.46 1.31 14.74
C THR A 190 1.43 0.19 14.37
N GLU A 191 2.71 0.33 14.73
CA GLU A 191 3.74 -0.70 14.54
C GLU A 191 3.31 -2.07 15.09
N ALA A 192 2.74 -2.09 16.31
CA ALA A 192 2.26 -3.31 16.95
C ALA A 192 1.11 -3.97 16.16
N ALA A 193 0.20 -3.17 15.60
CA ALA A 193 -0.90 -3.67 14.78
C ALA A 193 -0.41 -4.21 13.42
N PHE A 194 0.51 -3.50 12.76
CA PHE A 194 1.12 -4.00 11.51
C PHE A 194 1.90 -5.29 11.73
N ALA A 195 2.74 -5.34 12.77
CA ALA A 195 3.52 -6.51 13.15
C ALA A 195 2.62 -7.73 13.44
N ALA A 196 1.54 -7.54 14.20
CA ALA A 196 0.58 -8.60 14.48
C ALA A 196 -0.16 -9.07 13.22
N ALA A 197 -0.55 -8.16 12.32
CA ALA A 197 -1.21 -8.49 11.06
C ALA A 197 -0.30 -9.30 10.13
N ALA A 198 0.95 -8.84 9.91
CA ALA A 198 1.93 -9.53 9.09
C ALA A 198 2.24 -10.93 9.64
N SER A 199 2.41 -11.06 10.96
CA SER A 199 2.63 -12.35 11.63
C SER A 199 1.44 -13.31 11.49
N ALA A 200 0.22 -12.81 11.67
CA ALA A 200 -1.00 -13.61 11.52
C ALA A 200 -1.24 -14.07 10.07
N LEU A 201 -0.80 -13.28 9.07
CA LEU A 201 -0.77 -13.70 7.67
C LEU A 201 0.32 -14.77 7.40
N GLY A 202 1.27 -14.94 8.30
CA GLY A 202 2.37 -15.92 8.24
C GLY A 202 3.66 -15.37 7.63
N LEU A 203 3.92 -14.07 7.80
CA LEU A 203 5.13 -13.39 7.34
C LEU A 203 6.18 -13.22 8.45
N SER A 204 7.43 -13.05 8.02
CA SER A 204 8.64 -12.87 8.82
C SER A 204 9.51 -11.77 8.23
N ASN A 205 10.55 -11.32 8.94
CA ASN A 205 11.45 -10.28 8.42
C ASN A 205 12.46 -10.82 7.39
N GLU A 206 12.60 -12.14 7.30
CA GLU A 206 13.46 -12.86 6.38
C GLU A 206 12.84 -13.07 4.98
N ASP A 207 11.53 -12.79 4.84
CA ASP A 207 10.79 -13.00 3.60
C ASP A 207 11.11 -11.94 2.52
N ASN A 208 11.19 -12.41 1.27
CA ASN A 208 11.21 -11.57 0.07
C ASN A 208 9.77 -11.43 -0.44
N LEU A 209 9.18 -10.26 -0.23
CA LEU A 209 7.76 -10.00 -0.50
C LEU A 209 7.55 -9.49 -1.92
N ILE A 210 6.74 -10.19 -2.72
CA ILE A 210 6.37 -9.80 -4.08
C ILE A 210 4.89 -9.44 -4.10
N VAL A 211 4.60 -8.15 -4.19
CA VAL A 211 3.24 -7.60 -4.07
C VAL A 211 2.65 -7.36 -5.46
N TYR A 212 1.41 -7.77 -5.70
CA TYR A 212 0.67 -7.48 -6.93
C TYR A 212 -0.77 -7.01 -6.63
N ASP A 213 -1.46 -6.50 -7.65
CA ASP A 213 -2.91 -6.29 -7.61
C ASP A 213 -3.60 -6.64 -8.94
N GLY A 214 -4.93 -6.80 -8.89
CA GLY A 214 -5.80 -7.10 -10.02
C GLY A 214 -6.15 -5.91 -10.92
N LYS A 215 -5.47 -4.78 -10.79
CA LYS A 215 -5.46 -3.66 -11.75
C LYS A 215 -4.12 -3.52 -12.49
N GLY A 216 -3.04 -4.16 -12.02
CA GLY A 216 -1.70 -4.13 -12.60
C GLY A 216 -0.73 -3.37 -11.69
N LEU A 217 -0.94 -2.06 -11.55
CA LEU A 217 -0.21 -1.23 -10.60
C LEU A 217 -1.11 -0.12 -10.05
N PHE A 218 -1.79 -0.41 -8.94
CA PHE A 218 -2.73 0.51 -8.28
C PHE A 218 -2.60 0.50 -6.76
N SER A 219 -2.87 -0.63 -6.11
CA SER A 219 -2.84 -0.79 -4.65
C SER A 219 -1.62 -1.58 -4.16
N ALA A 220 -0.97 -2.37 -5.01
CA ALA A 220 0.27 -3.07 -4.69
C ALA A 220 1.38 -2.11 -4.21
N ALA A 221 1.48 -0.93 -4.84
CA ALA A 221 2.44 0.10 -4.44
C ALA A 221 2.19 0.61 -3.00
N ARG A 222 0.94 0.63 -2.52
CA ARG A 222 0.61 1.02 -1.14
C ARG A 222 1.20 0.02 -0.16
N VAL A 223 0.97 -1.27 -0.37
CA VAL A 223 1.48 -2.32 0.52
C VAL A 223 3.01 -2.41 0.46
N TRP A 224 3.63 -2.26 -0.72
CA TRP A 224 5.09 -2.08 -0.85
C TRP A 224 5.62 -0.94 0.03
N TRP A 225 4.99 0.24 -0.04
CA TRP A 225 5.39 1.38 0.78
C TRP A 225 5.13 1.13 2.27
N MET A 226 4.05 0.45 2.66
CA MET A 226 3.76 0.12 4.06
C MET A 226 4.87 -0.75 4.67
N PHE A 227 5.31 -1.81 3.97
CA PHE A 227 6.41 -2.66 4.45
C PHE A 227 7.71 -1.85 4.63
N ARG A 228 8.07 -0.98 3.68
CA ARG A 228 9.23 -0.08 3.81
C ARG A 228 9.06 0.95 4.94
N ALA A 229 7.86 1.53 5.09
CA ALA A 229 7.52 2.43 6.17
C ALA A 229 7.61 1.76 7.55
N PHE A 230 7.51 0.43 7.64
CA PHE A 230 7.76 -0.36 8.85
C PHE A 230 9.14 -1.06 8.88
N GLY A 231 10.09 -0.62 8.05
CA GLY A 231 11.50 -1.05 8.10
C GLY A 231 11.83 -2.34 7.34
N HIS A 232 10.89 -2.90 6.58
CA HIS A 232 11.10 -4.10 5.76
C HIS A 232 11.36 -3.72 4.30
N GLU A 233 12.65 -3.69 3.92
CA GLU A 233 13.10 -3.28 2.58
C GLU A 233 13.10 -4.43 1.54
N ASN A 234 12.97 -5.69 1.96
CA ASN A 234 12.89 -6.87 1.08
C ASN A 234 11.48 -7.02 0.46
N VAL A 235 11.02 -5.97 -0.21
CA VAL A 235 9.68 -5.90 -0.82
C VAL A 235 9.73 -5.25 -2.21
N TRP A 236 9.08 -5.90 -3.17
CA TRP A 236 9.02 -5.49 -4.57
C TRP A 236 7.58 -5.55 -5.08
N VAL A 237 7.27 -4.75 -6.09
CA VAL A 237 5.99 -4.85 -6.80
C VAL A 237 6.16 -5.68 -8.08
N LEU A 238 5.17 -6.52 -8.39
CA LEU A 238 5.12 -7.30 -9.62
C LEU A 238 4.79 -6.39 -10.81
N ASP A 239 5.73 -6.20 -11.73
CA ASP A 239 5.61 -5.22 -12.81
C ASP A 239 4.55 -5.63 -13.85
N GLY A 240 3.44 -4.87 -13.91
CA GLY A 240 2.23 -5.20 -14.68
C GLY A 240 1.22 -6.10 -13.95
N GLY A 241 1.51 -6.50 -12.71
CA GLY A 241 0.62 -7.20 -11.78
C GLY A 241 -0.08 -8.44 -12.34
N PHE A 242 -1.29 -8.71 -11.83
CA PHE A 242 -2.07 -9.86 -12.26
C PHE A 242 -2.50 -9.83 -13.74
N PRO A 243 -2.87 -8.67 -14.34
CA PRO A 243 -3.18 -8.60 -15.77
C PRO A 243 -2.04 -9.11 -16.65
N LYS A 244 -0.80 -8.71 -16.38
CA LYS A 244 0.37 -9.16 -17.17
C LYS A 244 0.72 -10.64 -16.90
N TRP A 245 0.54 -11.11 -15.67
CA TRP A 245 0.66 -12.54 -15.32
C TRP A 245 -0.32 -13.41 -16.12
N ARG A 246 -1.59 -12.99 -16.18
CA ARG A 246 -2.65 -13.66 -16.96
C ARG A 246 -2.38 -13.62 -18.46
N ALA A 247 -1.90 -12.48 -18.99
CA ALA A 247 -1.54 -12.35 -20.41
C ALA A 247 -0.39 -13.27 -20.84
N LYS A 248 0.53 -13.63 -19.93
CA LYS A 248 1.59 -14.63 -20.15
C LYS A 248 1.09 -16.08 -20.11
N ASN A 249 -0.18 -16.32 -19.75
CA ASN A 249 -0.75 -17.65 -19.48
C ASN A 249 0.02 -18.42 -18.38
N TYR A 250 0.57 -17.71 -17.40
CA TYR A 250 1.24 -18.34 -16.26
C TYR A 250 0.23 -19.01 -15.30
N PRO A 251 0.67 -20.02 -14.53
CA PRO A 251 -0.21 -20.80 -13.66
C PRO A 251 -0.97 -19.91 -12.67
N VAL A 252 -2.18 -20.35 -12.29
CA VAL A 252 -3.02 -19.69 -11.29
C VAL A 252 -3.66 -20.74 -10.39
N GLU A 253 -4.05 -20.32 -9.20
CA GLU A 253 -4.88 -21.11 -8.29
C GLU A 253 -6.30 -20.52 -8.24
N SER A 254 -7.30 -21.39 -8.13
CA SER A 254 -8.73 -21.04 -8.10
C SER A 254 -9.45 -21.68 -6.91
N THR A 255 -8.68 -22.05 -5.88
CA THR A 255 -9.15 -22.69 -4.64
C THR A 255 -8.24 -22.23 -3.50
N VAL A 256 -8.78 -21.47 -2.57
CA VAL A 256 -8.06 -21.05 -1.35
C VAL A 256 -8.33 -22.06 -0.24
N SER A 257 -7.31 -22.51 0.48
CA SER A 257 -7.50 -23.42 1.61
C SER A 257 -8.16 -22.72 2.80
N PRO A 258 -8.91 -23.45 3.66
CA PRO A 258 -9.47 -22.88 4.89
C PRO A 258 -8.41 -22.20 5.77
N ASP A 259 -7.21 -22.78 5.86
CA ASP A 259 -6.09 -22.22 6.63
C ASP A 259 -5.64 -20.85 6.11
N VAL A 260 -5.63 -20.64 4.79
CA VAL A 260 -5.26 -19.35 4.19
C VAL A 260 -6.37 -18.33 4.42
N LEU A 261 -7.66 -18.71 4.31
CA LEU A 261 -8.77 -17.83 4.68
C LEU A 261 -8.72 -17.43 6.15
N GLN A 262 -8.40 -18.36 7.04
CA GLN A 262 -8.24 -18.09 8.47
C GLN A 262 -7.07 -17.13 8.75
N LYS A 263 -5.94 -17.24 8.03
CA LYS A 263 -4.82 -16.29 8.12
C LYS A 263 -5.24 -14.88 7.70
N ILE A 264 -5.97 -14.75 6.60
CA ILE A 264 -6.47 -13.46 6.09
C ILE A 264 -7.39 -12.79 7.13
N GLU A 265 -8.37 -13.53 7.67
CA GLU A 265 -9.26 -13.02 8.71
C GLU A 265 -8.49 -12.69 10.01
N SER A 266 -7.51 -13.53 10.37
CA SER A 266 -6.67 -13.31 11.56
C SER A 266 -5.77 -12.08 11.43
N ALA A 267 -5.34 -11.70 10.22
CA ALA A 267 -4.52 -10.51 9.99
C ALA A 267 -5.30 -9.23 10.30
N SER A 268 -6.44 -9.00 9.63
CA SER A 268 -7.34 -7.87 9.89
C SER A 268 -7.91 -7.91 11.32
N GLY A 269 -8.20 -9.10 11.84
CA GLY A 269 -8.64 -9.29 13.23
C GLY A 269 -7.57 -8.92 14.27
N SER A 270 -6.29 -9.15 13.98
CA SER A 270 -5.18 -8.81 14.90
C SER A 270 -4.96 -7.31 15.03
N VAL A 271 -5.15 -6.55 13.95
CA VAL A 271 -5.17 -5.08 13.99
C VAL A 271 -6.23 -4.61 14.97
N LYS A 272 -7.48 -5.04 14.79
CA LYS A 272 -8.59 -4.67 15.68
C LYS A 272 -8.27 -4.98 17.15
N LYS A 273 -7.75 -6.18 17.44
CA LYS A 273 -7.35 -6.62 18.79
C LYS A 273 -6.32 -5.71 19.45
N ILE A 274 -5.29 -5.27 18.72
CA ILE A 274 -4.30 -4.31 19.25
C ILE A 274 -4.97 -3.00 19.67
N TYR A 275 -5.85 -2.45 18.83
CA TYR A 275 -6.56 -1.21 19.12
C TYR A 275 -7.61 -1.34 20.24
N THR A 276 -8.19 -2.53 20.46
CA THR A 276 -9.08 -2.84 21.59
C THR A 276 -8.35 -3.32 22.85
N GLN A 277 -7.00 -3.36 22.84
CA GLN A 277 -6.15 -3.86 23.94
C GLN A 277 -6.39 -5.34 24.29
N GLU A 278 -6.90 -6.12 23.33
CA GLU A 278 -7.05 -7.56 23.42
C GLU A 278 -5.70 -8.28 23.19
N LYS A 279 -5.55 -9.48 23.75
CA LYS A 279 -4.34 -10.28 23.57
C LYS A 279 -4.24 -10.79 22.12
N VAL A 280 -3.10 -10.55 21.50
CA VAL A 280 -2.66 -11.20 20.26
C VAL A 280 -1.60 -12.27 20.53
N GLU A 281 -1.36 -13.14 19.56
CA GLU A 281 -0.25 -14.09 19.62
C GLU A 281 1.11 -13.38 19.42
N PRO A 282 2.23 -13.98 19.87
CA PRO A 282 3.56 -13.41 19.68
C PRO A 282 3.88 -13.16 18.20
N SER A 283 4.40 -11.96 17.93
CA SER A 283 4.74 -11.51 16.57
C SER A 283 5.99 -12.23 16.04
N THR A 284 5.90 -12.85 14.85
CA THR A 284 7.04 -13.35 14.07
C THR A 284 7.67 -12.26 13.20
N PHE A 285 6.94 -11.17 12.98
CA PHE A 285 7.38 -9.99 12.24
C PHE A 285 7.66 -8.84 13.22
N LYS A 286 8.82 -8.20 13.09
CA LYS A 286 9.15 -6.93 13.73
C LYS A 286 8.84 -5.78 12.77
N ALA A 287 8.00 -4.84 13.20
CA ALA A 287 7.79 -3.56 12.55
C ALA A 287 8.56 -2.46 13.31
N GLU A 288 9.21 -1.55 12.57
CA GLU A 288 9.84 -0.35 13.13
C GLU A 288 9.59 0.82 12.17
N LEU A 289 8.74 1.76 12.60
CA LEU A 289 8.26 2.87 11.78
C LEU A 289 9.45 3.75 11.36
N GLN A 290 9.53 4.02 10.05
CA GLN A 290 10.51 4.88 9.41
C GLN A 290 9.89 6.28 9.23
N PRO A 291 10.05 7.23 10.17
CA PRO A 291 9.24 8.44 10.19
C PRO A 291 9.60 9.41 9.05
N HIS A 292 10.73 9.18 8.38
CA HIS A 292 11.14 9.93 7.20
C HIS A 292 10.32 9.55 5.95
N LEU A 293 9.63 8.40 5.93
CA LEU A 293 8.79 7.95 4.81
C LEU A 293 7.31 8.34 4.95
N VAL A 294 6.91 8.90 6.09
CA VAL A 294 5.51 9.24 6.42
C VAL A 294 5.43 10.72 6.80
N TRP A 295 4.55 11.47 6.16
CA TRP A 295 4.33 12.89 6.47
C TRP A 295 2.94 13.13 7.06
N SER A 296 2.87 13.99 8.06
CA SER A 296 1.64 14.52 8.63
C SER A 296 1.17 15.79 7.92
N ARG A 297 -0.10 16.13 8.11
CA ARG A 297 -0.70 17.38 7.65
C ARG A 297 0.06 18.62 8.12
N ASP A 298 0.59 18.61 9.33
CA ASP A 298 1.32 19.75 9.90
C ASP A 298 2.69 19.95 9.22
N GLN A 299 3.39 18.86 8.85
CA GLN A 299 4.60 18.94 8.05
C GLN A 299 4.31 19.52 6.65
N VAL A 300 3.21 19.09 6.03
CA VAL A 300 2.74 19.64 4.74
C VAL A 300 2.41 21.13 4.85
N LEU A 301 1.65 21.53 5.89
CA LEU A 301 1.25 22.92 6.11
C LEU A 301 2.47 23.84 6.30
N ASN A 302 3.45 23.41 7.11
CA ASN A 302 4.71 24.14 7.28
C ASN A 302 5.50 24.25 5.97
N ASN A 303 5.52 23.20 5.15
CA ASN A 303 6.25 23.19 3.88
C ASN A 303 5.67 24.14 2.81
N ILE A 304 4.43 24.62 2.93
CA ILE A 304 3.89 25.68 2.05
C ILE A 304 4.69 26.99 2.20
N GLY A 305 5.10 27.33 3.43
CA GLY A 305 5.95 28.47 3.72
C GLY A 305 7.44 28.17 3.46
N ASP A 306 7.92 27.06 4.00
CA ASP A 306 9.33 26.66 3.96
C ASP A 306 9.85 26.31 2.56
N LYS A 307 9.01 25.72 1.71
CA LYS A 307 9.31 25.27 0.33
C LYS A 307 10.59 24.41 0.21
N LYS A 308 10.88 23.62 1.24
CA LYS A 308 12.06 22.73 1.32
C LYS A 308 11.86 21.44 0.53
N PHE A 309 10.62 20.97 0.42
CA PHE A 309 10.23 19.75 -0.30
C PHE A 309 9.26 20.08 -1.42
N GLN A 310 9.38 19.37 -2.54
CA GLN A 310 8.41 19.41 -3.62
C GLN A 310 7.26 18.46 -3.30
N LEU A 311 6.04 18.97 -3.20
CA LEU A 311 4.86 18.15 -2.96
C LEU A 311 4.23 17.75 -4.30
N VAL A 312 4.13 16.45 -4.58
CA VAL A 312 3.65 15.92 -5.86
C VAL A 312 2.37 15.11 -5.65
N ASP A 313 1.30 15.49 -6.34
CA ASP A 313 -0.03 14.89 -6.22
C ASP A 313 -0.32 13.93 -7.38
N ALA A 314 -0.64 12.68 -7.04
CA ALA A 314 -0.91 11.57 -7.95
C ALA A 314 -2.36 11.49 -8.47
N ARG A 315 -3.26 12.39 -8.07
CA ARG A 315 -4.65 12.45 -8.55
C ARG A 315 -4.71 12.85 -10.03
N SER A 316 -5.87 12.66 -10.65
CA SER A 316 -6.13 13.17 -11.99
C SER A 316 -6.08 14.70 -12.02
N LYS A 317 -5.59 15.26 -13.14
CA LYS A 317 -5.44 16.71 -13.31
C LYS A 317 -6.72 17.50 -13.02
N GLY A 318 -7.89 16.98 -13.40
CA GLY A 318 -9.17 17.63 -13.09
C GLY A 318 -9.52 17.68 -11.60
N ARG A 319 -9.18 16.65 -10.81
CA ARG A 319 -9.37 16.65 -9.34
C ARG A 319 -8.44 17.65 -8.67
N PHE A 320 -7.17 17.66 -9.11
CA PHE A 320 -6.15 18.61 -8.68
C PHE A 320 -6.52 20.06 -9.00
N ASP A 321 -7.02 20.32 -10.21
CA ASP A 321 -7.42 21.67 -10.63
C ASP A 321 -8.71 22.15 -9.95
N GLY A 322 -9.52 21.24 -9.43
CA GLY A 322 -10.85 21.50 -8.86
C GLY A 322 -11.99 21.47 -9.90
N THR A 323 -11.70 21.08 -11.14
CA THR A 323 -12.68 20.99 -12.24
C THR A 323 -13.43 19.65 -12.30
N ALA A 324 -12.95 18.63 -11.58
CA ALA A 324 -13.66 17.36 -11.37
C ALA A 324 -13.91 17.12 -9.87
N PRO A 325 -15.04 16.48 -9.50
CA PRO A 325 -15.36 16.22 -8.11
C PRO A 325 -14.43 15.17 -7.49
N GLU A 326 -14.24 15.27 -6.17
CA GLU A 326 -13.63 14.20 -5.39
C GLU A 326 -14.60 13.01 -5.24
N PRO A 327 -14.11 11.74 -5.20
CA PRO A 327 -14.98 10.57 -5.08
C PRO A 327 -15.79 10.50 -3.78
N ARG A 328 -15.30 11.13 -2.70
CA ARG A 328 -16.01 11.25 -1.43
C ARG A 328 -16.83 12.54 -1.41
N LYS A 329 -18.08 12.44 -0.96
CA LYS A 329 -18.98 13.59 -0.79
C LYS A 329 -18.43 14.52 0.30
N GLY A 330 -18.57 15.83 0.10
CA GLY A 330 -18.20 16.86 1.09
C GLY A 330 -16.72 17.29 1.07
N ILE A 331 -15.83 16.59 0.36
CA ILE A 331 -14.43 17.02 0.20
C ILE A 331 -14.35 18.21 -0.76
N ARG A 332 -13.59 19.25 -0.40
CA ARG A 332 -13.31 20.38 -1.30
C ARG A 332 -12.53 19.91 -2.53
N GLY A 333 -12.82 20.46 -3.71
CA GLY A 333 -11.99 20.28 -4.91
C GLY A 333 -10.74 21.16 -4.87
N GLY A 334 -9.74 20.85 -5.69
CA GLY A 334 -8.49 21.62 -5.78
C GLY A 334 -7.27 20.83 -5.30
N HIS A 335 -6.21 21.57 -4.95
CA HIS A 335 -4.92 21.04 -4.53
C HIS A 335 -4.26 21.86 -3.41
N ILE A 336 -3.17 21.31 -2.87
CA ILE A 336 -2.38 21.91 -1.80
C ILE A 336 -1.52 23.03 -2.42
N PRO A 337 -1.55 24.27 -1.91
CA PRO A 337 -0.81 25.39 -2.51
C PRO A 337 0.68 25.08 -2.72
N GLY A 338 1.17 25.29 -3.95
CA GLY A 338 2.56 25.01 -4.32
C GLY A 338 2.88 23.54 -4.62
N SER A 339 1.90 22.63 -4.59
CA SER A 339 2.08 21.27 -5.10
C SER A 339 2.07 21.21 -6.63
N THR A 340 2.64 20.13 -7.16
CA THR A 340 2.69 19.81 -8.60
C THR A 340 1.85 18.57 -8.87
N CYS A 341 1.11 18.53 -9.98
CA CYS A 341 0.33 17.36 -10.38
C CYS A 341 1.15 16.45 -11.29
N VAL A 342 1.29 15.17 -10.93
CA VAL A 342 1.79 14.09 -11.79
C VAL A 342 0.81 12.92 -11.65
N PRO A 343 -0.26 12.87 -12.47
CA PRO A 343 -1.26 11.82 -12.38
C PRO A 343 -0.61 10.43 -12.49
N PHE A 344 -0.93 9.52 -11.55
CA PHE A 344 -0.27 8.21 -11.49
C PHE A 344 -0.28 7.39 -12.81
N PRO A 345 -1.28 7.48 -13.72
CA PRO A 345 -1.21 6.74 -14.99
C PRO A 345 -0.09 7.21 -15.91
N GLU A 346 0.45 8.42 -15.72
CA GLU A 346 1.52 8.97 -16.56
C GLU A 346 2.91 8.40 -16.24
N VAL A 347 3.06 7.70 -15.11
CA VAL A 347 4.26 6.92 -14.77
C VAL A 347 4.14 5.43 -15.13
N LEU A 348 3.05 5.05 -15.82
CA LEU A 348 2.79 3.67 -16.27
C LEU A 348 2.79 3.58 -17.80
N SER A 349 3.14 2.39 -18.31
CA SER A 349 3.00 2.04 -19.72
C SER A 349 1.56 1.69 -20.08
N SER A 350 1.27 1.54 -21.37
CA SER A 350 -0.01 1.00 -21.86
C SER A 350 -0.27 -0.46 -21.43
N GLU A 351 0.76 -1.20 -21.01
CA GLU A 351 0.63 -2.56 -20.43
C GLU A 351 0.40 -2.55 -18.91
N GLY A 352 0.33 -1.38 -18.28
CA GLY A 352 0.22 -1.24 -16.82
C GLY A 352 1.51 -1.55 -16.05
N THR A 353 2.66 -1.64 -16.75
CA THR A 353 3.99 -1.71 -16.11
C THR A 353 4.48 -0.32 -15.72
N LEU A 354 5.41 -0.25 -14.77
CA LEU A 354 6.14 0.98 -14.46
C LEU A 354 7.03 1.36 -15.66
N LEU A 355 7.02 2.64 -16.07
CA LEU A 355 7.87 3.15 -17.17
C LEU A 355 9.38 3.02 -16.85
N ASP A 356 10.23 3.07 -17.88
CA ASP A 356 11.68 2.98 -17.66
C ASP A 356 12.28 4.22 -16.97
N ALA A 357 13.52 4.13 -16.50
CA ALA A 357 14.15 5.22 -15.75
C ALA A 357 14.38 6.51 -16.58
N SER A 358 14.56 6.40 -17.90
CA SER A 358 14.68 7.55 -18.80
C SER A 358 13.33 8.24 -19.00
N GLU A 359 12.28 7.45 -19.29
CA GLU A 359 10.92 7.94 -19.44
C GLU A 359 10.41 8.60 -18.14
N LEU A 360 10.57 7.93 -17.00
CA LEU A 360 10.18 8.47 -15.69
C LEU A 360 10.91 9.78 -15.36
N ALA A 361 12.22 9.85 -15.60
CA ALA A 361 12.97 11.10 -15.40
C ALA A 361 12.47 12.22 -16.32
N GLY A 362 12.10 11.90 -17.56
CA GLY A 362 11.44 12.81 -18.50
C GLY A 362 10.09 13.31 -18.00
N LYS A 363 9.24 12.41 -17.47
CA LYS A 363 7.92 12.75 -16.89
C LYS A 363 8.05 13.72 -15.73
N PHE A 364 8.84 13.39 -14.71
CA PHE A 364 8.99 14.25 -13.53
C PHE A 364 9.58 15.62 -13.89
N ARG A 365 10.63 15.67 -14.71
CA ARG A 365 11.22 16.94 -15.17
C ARG A 365 10.25 17.76 -16.03
N GLY A 366 9.47 17.12 -16.90
CA GLY A 366 8.46 17.76 -17.73
C GLY A 366 7.33 18.41 -16.91
N SER A 367 6.97 17.82 -15.77
CA SER A 367 6.03 18.40 -14.81
C SER A 367 6.66 19.43 -13.85
N GLY A 368 7.96 19.74 -14.00
CA GLY A 368 8.67 20.69 -13.15
C GLY A 368 9.20 20.13 -11.82
N VAL A 369 9.22 18.81 -11.64
CA VAL A 369 9.78 18.14 -10.46
C VAL A 369 11.28 17.87 -10.66
N SER A 370 12.10 18.52 -9.84
CA SER A 370 13.54 18.28 -9.76
C SER A 370 13.84 16.99 -9.00
N LEU A 371 14.72 16.14 -9.56
CA LEU A 371 15.19 14.93 -8.89
C LEU A 371 16.32 15.22 -7.88
N ASP A 372 16.90 16.42 -7.92
CA ASP A 372 18.00 16.84 -7.04
C ASP A 372 17.50 17.44 -5.71
N SER A 373 16.20 17.73 -5.62
CA SER A 373 15.56 18.29 -4.43
C SER A 373 14.70 17.23 -3.70
N PRO A 374 14.41 17.41 -2.40
CA PRO A 374 13.52 16.51 -1.66
C PRO A 374 12.11 16.49 -2.24
N ILE A 375 11.42 15.34 -2.15
CA ILE A 375 10.08 15.12 -2.72
C ILE A 375 9.19 14.45 -1.67
N VAL A 376 7.92 14.86 -1.62
CA VAL A 376 6.84 14.23 -0.89
C VAL A 376 5.73 13.89 -1.87
N ALA A 377 5.24 12.65 -1.85
CA ALA A 377 4.09 12.22 -2.64
C ALA A 377 2.79 12.37 -1.84
N SER A 378 1.70 12.70 -2.53
CA SER A 378 0.34 12.77 -1.99
C SER A 378 -0.65 12.30 -3.06
N CYS A 379 -1.88 11.99 -2.67
CA CYS A 379 -2.98 11.77 -3.62
C CYS A 379 -4.34 12.06 -2.98
N GLY A 380 -5.34 11.22 -3.24
CA GLY A 380 -6.60 11.24 -2.48
C GLY A 380 -6.46 10.74 -1.03
N THR A 381 -5.66 9.70 -0.79
CA THR A 381 -5.72 8.85 0.42
C THR A 381 -4.44 8.06 0.71
N GLY A 382 -3.27 8.57 0.33
CA GLY A 382 -2.00 7.86 0.50
C GLY A 382 -1.79 6.62 -0.38
N VAL A 383 -2.81 6.07 -1.06
CA VAL A 383 -2.71 4.84 -1.89
C VAL A 383 -1.93 5.10 -3.19
N THR A 384 -2.51 5.84 -4.15
CA THR A 384 -1.82 6.09 -5.44
C THR A 384 -0.60 7.00 -5.33
N ALA A 385 -0.40 7.68 -4.19
CA ALA A 385 0.82 8.41 -3.86
C ALA A 385 2.05 7.48 -3.85
N CYS A 386 1.86 6.25 -3.35
CA CYS A 386 2.90 5.24 -3.32
C CYS A 386 3.36 4.80 -4.71
N ILE A 387 2.55 4.97 -5.77
CA ILE A 387 2.96 4.69 -7.16
C ILE A 387 4.01 5.73 -7.61
N LEU A 388 3.86 7.00 -7.22
CA LEU A 388 4.89 8.01 -7.47
C LEU A 388 6.15 7.76 -6.64
N ALA A 389 6.01 7.34 -5.38
CA ALA A 389 7.15 6.94 -4.56
C ALA A 389 7.91 5.74 -5.15
N LEU A 390 7.19 4.74 -5.68
CA LEU A 390 7.75 3.59 -6.40
C LEU A 390 8.51 4.03 -7.68
N ALA A 391 7.91 4.92 -8.47
CA ALA A 391 8.51 5.50 -9.67
C ALA A 391 9.80 6.27 -9.35
N LEU A 392 9.77 7.13 -8.33
CA LEU A 392 10.93 7.90 -7.87
C LEU A 392 12.02 7.01 -7.25
N HIS A 393 11.64 5.90 -6.60
CA HIS A 393 12.59 4.90 -6.12
C HIS A 393 13.30 4.19 -7.29
N ARG A 394 12.65 3.98 -8.45
CA ARG A 394 13.32 3.50 -9.68
C ARG A 394 14.37 4.49 -10.19
N LEU A 395 14.19 5.78 -9.91
CA LEU A 395 15.15 6.86 -10.17
C LEU A 395 16.20 7.06 -9.05
N GLY A 396 16.24 6.17 -8.06
CA GLY A 396 17.20 6.20 -6.95
C GLY A 396 16.78 7.07 -5.75
N LYS A 397 15.62 7.74 -5.78
CA LYS A 397 15.09 8.49 -4.62
C LYS A 397 14.33 7.55 -3.70
N LYS A 398 15.05 6.91 -2.78
CA LYS A 398 14.49 5.91 -1.83
C LYS A 398 13.78 6.52 -0.62
N ASP A 399 13.98 7.82 -0.42
CA ASP A 399 13.60 8.67 0.72
C ASP A 399 12.31 9.49 0.48
N VAL A 400 11.56 9.20 -0.59
CA VAL A 400 10.30 9.90 -0.90
C VAL A 400 9.23 9.54 0.13
N ALA A 401 8.88 10.54 0.96
CA ALA A 401 7.81 10.40 1.92
C ALA A 401 6.43 10.44 1.26
N VAL A 402 5.44 9.81 1.90
CA VAL A 402 4.03 9.93 1.54
C VAL A 402 3.28 10.72 2.61
N TYR A 403 2.55 11.75 2.20
CA TYR A 403 1.55 12.40 3.04
C TYR A 403 0.30 11.50 3.12
N ASP A 404 0.14 10.81 4.24
CA ASP A 404 -0.74 9.65 4.34
C ASP A 404 -2.22 10.02 4.23
N GLY A 405 -2.69 10.93 5.09
CA GLY A 405 -4.08 11.44 5.06
C GLY A 405 -4.43 12.19 3.78
N SER A 406 -3.41 12.69 3.06
CA SER A 406 -3.51 13.13 1.66
C SER A 406 -4.62 14.18 1.45
N TRP A 407 -5.19 14.27 0.25
CA TRP A 407 -6.27 15.20 -0.06
C TRP A 407 -7.57 14.95 0.72
N THR A 408 -7.82 13.75 1.24
CA THR A 408 -9.02 13.52 2.06
C THR A 408 -8.89 14.28 3.39
N GLU A 409 -7.79 14.11 4.11
CA GLU A 409 -7.51 14.88 5.33
C GLU A 409 -7.45 16.39 5.05
N TRP A 410 -6.73 16.78 4.00
CA TRP A 410 -6.55 18.19 3.66
C TRP A 410 -7.86 18.84 3.23
N GLY A 411 -8.59 18.23 2.30
CA GLY A 411 -9.82 18.75 1.71
C GLY A 411 -11.00 18.78 2.68
N MET A 412 -11.00 17.95 3.73
CA MET A 412 -12.00 17.97 4.81
C MET A 412 -11.84 19.14 5.77
N ASP A 413 -10.61 19.47 6.18
CA ASP A 413 -10.39 20.52 7.18
C ASP A 413 -10.59 21.93 6.56
N PRO A 414 -11.61 22.71 6.97
CA PRO A 414 -11.86 24.04 6.40
C PRO A 414 -10.74 25.04 6.66
N ASN A 415 -9.83 24.78 7.61
CA ASN A 415 -8.74 25.67 7.99
C ASN A 415 -7.49 25.51 7.11
N THR A 416 -7.37 24.41 6.35
CA THR A 416 -6.22 24.23 5.45
C THR A 416 -6.42 25.05 4.17
N PRO A 417 -5.36 25.71 3.66
CA PRO A 417 -5.46 26.53 2.46
C PRO A 417 -5.58 25.64 1.21
N VAL A 418 -6.38 26.07 0.24
CA VAL A 418 -6.64 25.34 -1.00
C VAL A 418 -6.34 26.24 -2.20
N ALA A 419 -5.61 25.71 -3.16
CA ALA A 419 -5.44 26.30 -4.48
C ALA A 419 -6.34 25.58 -5.50
N THR A 420 -6.76 26.30 -6.53
CA THR A 420 -7.49 25.74 -7.68
C THR A 420 -6.95 26.36 -8.96
N ASN A 421 -7.06 25.65 -10.08
CA ASN A 421 -6.72 26.16 -11.40
C ASN A 421 -7.98 26.38 -12.26
N ILE A 422 -9.12 26.60 -11.60
CA ILE A 422 -10.36 27.00 -12.26
C ILE A 422 -10.15 28.45 -12.74
N PRO A 423 -10.27 28.75 -14.04
CA PRO A 423 -10.23 30.13 -14.51
C PRO A 423 -11.29 30.95 -13.79
N ALA A 424 -10.92 32.15 -13.31
CA ALA A 424 -11.92 33.08 -12.80
C ALA A 424 -12.87 33.43 -13.96
N ASN A 425 -14.15 33.09 -13.82
CA ASN A 425 -15.19 33.58 -14.73
C ASN A 425 -15.28 35.10 -14.55
N HIS A 426 -14.74 35.83 -15.52
CA HIS A 426 -14.85 37.28 -15.67
C HIS A 426 -16.22 37.67 -16.24
#